data_AF-A0A1Q9MZL0-F1
#
_entry.id   AF-A0A1Q9MZL0-F1
#
_cell.length_a   1.000
_cell.length_b   1.000
_cell.length_c   1.000
_cell.angle_alpha   90.00
_cell.angle_beta   90.00
_cell.angle_gamma   90.00
#
_symmetry.space_group_name_H-M   'P 1'
#
loop_
_entity.id
_entity.type
_entity.pdbx_description
1 polymer ?
#
loop_
_entity_poly.entity_id
_entity_poly.type
_entity_poly.pdbx_seq_one_letter_code
_entity_poly.pdbx_strand_id
1 'polypeptide(L)'
;MGHAKEALAGTRKKLYTKRRQLKGKQARLVKAEQARDHYNTVHDIKRNAKNAPWTPERNVLKANLNQLRAEVRSKAATIATLEEQIPTLQKALKKVEKSYQKKKQASLQAGRLAARFKALLQSRPADFATGKAQLDTILARSKNVLAPKLRKFLKTHPELFATKVPDLDALCPPAAATTNIIEGIFGLLRPLLRKARHFGATPAAAALFEIVRLRHNLTPPYTGPNNGTTPLERVGVHSRYADYLDALFPPNGIKSECGRSVKVFEQKIIQRIPGSHTGISTGIAPAG
;
A
#
# COMPACT_ATOMS: atom_id res chain seq x y z
N MET A 1 -10.33 6.92 4.27
CA MET A 1 -11.48 6.99 5.20
C MET A 1 -11.23 7.94 6.37
N GLY A 2 -10.01 7.99 6.93
CA GLY A 2 -9.63 8.91 8.01
C GLY A 2 -9.91 10.38 7.70
N HIS A 3 -9.40 10.89 6.58
CA HIS A 3 -9.57 12.31 6.21
C HIS A 3 -11.03 12.80 6.14
N ALA A 4 -11.97 11.99 5.63
CA ALA A 4 -13.38 12.39 5.56
C ALA A 4 -14.07 12.40 6.94
N LYS A 5 -13.68 11.47 7.83
CA LYS A 5 -14.16 11.44 9.23
C LYS A 5 -13.61 12.61 10.03
N GLU A 6 -12.32 12.89 9.88
CA GLU A 6 -11.64 14.05 10.47
C GLU A 6 -12.23 15.37 9.99
N ALA A 7 -12.49 15.51 8.69
CA ALA A 7 -13.12 16.70 8.13
C ALA A 7 -14.53 16.93 8.69
N LEU A 8 -15.36 15.89 8.81
CA LEU A 8 -16.70 15.99 9.39
C LEU A 8 -16.63 16.37 10.89
N ALA A 9 -15.75 15.72 11.66
CA ALA A 9 -15.55 16.00 13.08
C ALA A 9 -15.05 17.44 13.30
N GLY A 10 -14.07 17.88 12.49
CA GLY A 10 -13.54 19.25 12.51
C GLY A 10 -14.61 20.29 12.18
N THR A 11 -15.46 20.04 11.19
CA THR A 11 -16.56 20.93 10.80
C THR A 11 -17.61 21.05 11.92
N ARG A 12 -17.97 19.93 12.56
CA ARG A 12 -18.88 19.93 13.73
C ARG A 12 -18.30 20.70 14.92
N LYS A 13 -17.02 20.51 15.22
CA LYS A 13 -16.33 21.27 16.28
C LYS A 13 -16.32 22.77 15.99
N LYS A 14 -15.99 23.16 14.75
CA LYS A 14 -16.06 24.57 14.30
C LYS A 14 -17.47 25.13 14.45
N LEU A 15 -18.49 24.39 14.00
CA LEU A 15 -19.90 24.80 14.13
C LEU A 15 -20.28 25.06 15.59
N TYR A 16 -19.92 24.14 16.49
CA TYR A 16 -20.17 24.30 17.93
C TYR A 16 -19.53 25.58 18.49
N THR A 17 -18.25 25.80 18.21
CA THR A 17 -17.54 27.01 18.65
C THR A 17 -18.18 28.28 18.09
N LYS A 18 -18.59 28.27 16.81
CA LYS A 18 -19.25 29.44 16.19
C LYS A 18 -20.62 29.71 16.78
N ARG A 19 -21.43 28.68 17.07
CA ARG A 19 -22.72 28.82 17.76
C ARG A 19 -22.56 29.42 19.16
N ARG A 20 -21.56 28.97 19.93
CA ARG A 20 -21.22 29.56 21.23
C ARG A 20 -20.84 31.05 21.11
N GLN A 21 -20.02 31.40 20.12
CA GLN A 21 -19.65 32.78 19.84
C GLN A 21 -20.86 33.64 19.44
N LEU A 22 -21.75 33.11 18.59
CA LEU A 22 -22.97 33.81 18.19
C LEU A 22 -23.86 34.12 19.39
N LYS A 23 -24.08 33.15 20.30
CA LYS A 23 -24.85 33.35 21.54
C LYS A 23 -24.26 34.48 22.40
N GLY A 24 -22.94 34.51 22.54
CA GLY A 24 -22.24 35.59 23.25
C GLY A 24 -22.43 36.96 22.61
N LYS A 25 -22.39 37.04 21.27
CA LYS A 25 -22.63 38.28 20.53
C LYS A 25 -24.09 38.74 20.61
N GLN A 26 -25.05 37.82 20.54
CA GLN A 26 -26.47 38.13 20.72
C GLN A 26 -26.74 38.71 22.12
N ALA A 27 -26.13 38.15 23.17
CA ALA A 27 -26.25 38.70 24.52
C ALA A 27 -25.67 40.13 24.63
N ARG A 28 -24.53 40.40 23.97
CA ARG A 28 -23.97 41.75 23.91
C ARG A 28 -24.87 42.72 23.14
N LEU A 29 -25.47 42.27 22.04
CA LEU A 29 -26.43 43.06 21.27
C LEU A 29 -27.64 43.46 22.14
N VAL A 30 -28.22 42.51 22.87
CA VAL A 30 -29.33 42.78 23.80
C VAL A 30 -28.95 43.83 24.85
N LYS A 31 -27.77 43.71 25.46
CA LYS A 31 -27.28 44.72 26.43
C LYS A 31 -27.11 46.11 25.79
N ALA A 32 -26.58 46.17 24.57
CA ALA A 32 -26.43 47.43 23.85
C ALA A 32 -27.79 48.05 23.46
N GLU A 33 -28.79 47.22 23.15
CA GLU A 33 -30.16 47.67 22.89
C GLU A 33 -30.81 48.22 24.15
N GLN A 34 -30.63 47.54 25.29
CA GLN A 34 -31.07 48.03 26.60
C GLN A 34 -30.42 49.38 26.97
N ALA A 35 -29.11 49.54 26.72
CA ALA A 35 -28.41 50.80 26.98
C ALA A 35 -28.96 51.95 26.11
N ARG A 36 -29.23 51.68 24.82
CA ARG A 36 -29.90 52.64 23.94
C ARG A 36 -31.30 52.98 24.44
N ASP A 37 -32.07 52.00 24.87
CA ASP A 37 -33.44 52.21 25.32
C ASP A 37 -33.47 53.00 26.63
N HIS A 38 -32.56 52.72 27.56
CA HIS A 38 -32.38 53.53 28.76
C HIS A 38 -32.03 54.99 28.44
N TYR A 39 -31.06 55.21 27.54
CA TYR A 39 -30.72 56.56 27.06
C TYR A 39 -31.93 57.28 26.48
N ASN A 40 -32.70 56.61 25.62
CA ASN A 40 -33.89 57.19 25.02
C ASN A 40 -34.94 57.56 26.07
N THR A 41 -35.15 56.73 27.10
CA THR A 41 -36.08 57.00 28.19
C THR A 41 -35.64 58.21 29.03
N VAL A 42 -34.35 58.30 29.39
CA VAL A 42 -33.82 59.42 30.19
C VAL A 42 -33.92 60.76 29.47
N HIS A 43 -33.87 60.74 28.13
CA HIS A 43 -33.94 61.95 27.30
C HIS A 43 -35.29 62.16 26.61
N ASP A 44 -36.36 61.47 27.04
CA ASP A 44 -37.71 61.55 26.46
C ASP A 44 -37.78 61.36 24.93
N ILE A 45 -36.83 60.59 24.38
CA ILE A 45 -36.74 60.29 22.97
C ILE A 45 -37.64 59.10 22.64
N LYS A 46 -38.71 59.31 21.87
CA LYS A 46 -39.54 58.21 21.35
C LYS A 46 -38.70 57.22 20.54
N ARG A 47 -38.95 55.92 20.74
CA ARG A 47 -38.30 54.83 20.00
C ARG A 47 -38.48 55.05 18.49
N ASN A 48 -37.36 55.08 17.75
CA ASN A 48 -37.31 55.33 16.30
C ASN A 48 -37.70 56.74 15.83
N ALA A 49 -37.72 57.75 16.71
CA ALA A 49 -37.92 59.14 16.30
C ALA A 49 -36.85 59.59 15.28
N LYS A 50 -37.32 59.94 14.06
CA LYS A 50 -36.46 60.37 12.95
C LYS A 50 -35.79 61.72 13.20
N ASN A 51 -36.45 62.60 13.95
CA ASN A 51 -36.04 64.00 14.18
C ASN A 51 -35.42 64.23 15.57
N ALA A 52 -35.09 63.17 16.31
CA ALA A 52 -34.49 63.32 17.63
C ALA A 52 -33.04 63.83 17.54
N PRO A 53 -32.56 64.62 18.52
CA PRO A 53 -31.22 65.20 18.51
C PRO A 53 -30.13 64.14 18.37
N TRP A 54 -29.11 64.39 17.55
CA TRP A 54 -27.95 63.51 17.38
C TRP A 54 -26.82 63.95 18.30
N THR A 55 -26.99 63.68 19.59
CA THR A 55 -25.91 63.88 20.57
C THR A 55 -24.73 62.94 20.28
N PRO A 56 -23.50 63.32 20.67
CA PRO A 56 -22.32 62.47 20.53
C PRO A 56 -22.51 61.07 21.13
N GLU A 57 -23.10 60.99 22.33
CA GLU A 57 -23.37 59.74 23.04
C GLU A 57 -24.34 58.81 22.28
N ARG A 58 -25.42 59.39 21.72
CA ARG A 58 -26.40 58.64 20.90
C ARG A 58 -25.76 58.12 19.60
N ASN A 59 -24.86 58.89 19.00
CA ASN A 59 -24.10 58.45 17.82
C ASN A 59 -23.18 57.28 18.16
N VAL A 60 -22.49 57.30 19.30
CA VAL A 60 -21.65 56.18 19.79
C VAL A 60 -22.50 54.93 20.01
N LEU A 61 -23.65 55.05 20.68
CA LEU A 61 -24.57 53.92 20.91
C LEU A 61 -25.09 53.32 19.59
N LYS A 62 -25.46 54.18 18.62
CA LYS A 62 -25.90 53.75 17.29
C LYS A 62 -24.79 53.04 16.53
N ALA A 63 -23.57 53.58 16.54
CA ALA A 63 -22.42 52.97 15.89
C ALA A 63 -22.12 51.58 16.47
N ASN A 64 -22.08 51.46 17.80
CA ASN A 64 -21.87 50.20 18.50
C ASN A 64 -22.96 49.17 18.17
N LEU A 65 -24.24 49.57 18.19
CA LEU A 65 -25.35 48.70 17.81
C LEU A 65 -25.25 48.21 16.37
N ASN A 66 -24.93 49.09 15.43
CA ASN A 66 -24.78 48.72 14.02
C ASN A 66 -23.62 47.75 13.82
N GLN A 67 -22.49 47.97 14.49
CA GLN A 67 -21.35 47.07 14.48
C GLN A 67 -21.75 45.68 15.03
N LEU A 68 -22.37 45.61 16.20
CA LEU A 68 -22.81 44.34 16.79
C LEU A 68 -23.82 43.60 15.90
N ARG A 69 -24.76 44.31 15.28
CA ARG A 69 -25.71 43.74 14.31
C ARG A 69 -25.01 43.18 13.08
N ALA A 70 -24.02 43.88 12.52
CA ALA A 70 -23.23 43.39 11.40
C ALA A 70 -22.45 42.13 11.78
N GLU A 71 -21.84 42.12 12.97
CA GLU A 71 -21.10 40.97 13.48
C GLU A 71 -21.98 39.73 13.73
N VAL A 72 -23.18 39.92 14.26
CA VAL A 72 -24.18 38.84 14.46
C VAL A 72 -24.59 38.27 13.12
N ARG A 73 -24.94 39.13 12.14
CA ARG A 73 -25.32 38.69 10.78
C ARG A 73 -24.20 37.90 10.09
N SER A 74 -22.98 38.42 10.11
CA SER A 74 -21.80 37.75 9.54
C SER A 74 -21.57 36.37 10.16
N LYS A 75 -21.69 36.26 11.49
CA LYS A 75 -21.52 34.98 12.20
C LYS A 75 -22.67 34.00 11.90
N ALA A 76 -23.90 34.48 11.82
CA ALA A 76 -25.05 33.66 11.44
C ALA A 76 -24.90 33.09 10.02
N ALA A 77 -24.47 33.92 9.05
CA ALA A 77 -24.17 33.46 7.69
C ALA A 77 -23.08 32.38 7.67
N THR A 78 -22.00 32.57 8.45
CA THR A 78 -20.95 31.54 8.58
C THR A 78 -21.51 30.23 9.14
N ILE A 79 -22.39 30.29 10.14
CA ILE A 79 -23.02 29.09 10.72
C ILE A 79 -23.88 28.37 9.69
N ALA A 80 -24.71 29.09 8.93
CA ALA A 80 -25.54 28.52 7.87
C ALA A 80 -24.68 27.76 6.84
N THR A 81 -23.58 28.37 6.36
CA THR A 81 -22.68 27.70 5.41
C THR A 81 -22.06 26.42 5.98
N LEU A 82 -21.69 26.40 7.27
CA LEU A 82 -21.17 25.19 7.93
C LEU A 82 -22.25 24.11 8.10
N GLU A 83 -23.49 24.52 8.37
CA GLU A 83 -24.64 23.61 8.50
C GLU A 83 -24.98 22.93 7.18
N GLU A 84 -24.89 23.65 6.06
CA GLU A 84 -25.07 23.11 4.69
C GLU A 84 -23.95 22.15 4.27
N GLN A 85 -22.71 22.36 4.76
CA GLN A 85 -21.59 21.48 4.45
C GLN A 85 -21.69 20.11 5.13
N ILE A 86 -22.28 20.04 6.33
CA ILE A 86 -22.40 18.79 7.10
C ILE A 86 -23.14 17.67 6.36
N PRO A 87 -24.36 17.86 5.81
CA PRO A 87 -25.06 16.80 5.09
C PRO A 87 -24.30 16.36 3.83
N THR A 88 -23.60 17.28 3.17
CA THR A 88 -22.77 16.98 2.00
C THR A 88 -21.58 16.08 2.38
N LEU A 89 -20.87 16.42 3.45
CA LEU A 89 -19.79 15.58 3.98
C LEU A 89 -20.29 14.22 4.48
N GLN A 90 -21.46 14.16 5.10
CA GLN A 90 -22.08 12.90 5.53
C GLN A 90 -22.44 12.00 4.33
N LYS A 91 -23.02 12.56 3.26
CA LYS A 91 -23.31 11.82 2.02
C LYS A 91 -22.03 11.29 1.38
N ALA A 92 -20.99 12.12 1.30
CA ALA A 92 -19.69 11.73 0.77
C ALA A 92 -19.07 10.58 1.60
N LEU A 93 -19.12 10.68 2.93
CA LEU A 93 -18.63 9.65 3.83
C LEU A 93 -19.37 8.32 3.63
N LYS A 94 -20.71 8.33 3.56
CA LYS A 94 -21.51 7.13 3.27
C LYS A 94 -21.13 6.48 1.93
N LYS A 95 -20.90 7.30 0.88
CA LYS A 95 -20.46 6.81 -0.44
C LYS A 95 -19.09 6.12 -0.37
N VAL A 96 -18.14 6.74 0.33
CA VAL A 96 -16.80 6.18 0.53
C VAL A 96 -16.85 4.89 1.35
N GLU A 97 -17.64 4.84 2.42
CA GLU A 97 -17.83 3.65 3.25
C GLU A 97 -18.45 2.50 2.44
N LYS A 98 -19.50 2.76 1.67
CA LYS A 98 -20.12 1.75 0.78
C LYS A 98 -19.12 1.21 -0.23
N SER A 99 -18.33 2.08 -0.86
CA SER A 99 -17.28 1.66 -1.80
C SER A 99 -16.20 0.82 -1.11
N TYR A 100 -15.76 1.22 0.09
CA TYR A 100 -14.77 0.48 0.85
C TYR A 100 -15.28 -0.90 1.23
N GLN A 101 -16.50 -1.02 1.74
CA GLN A 101 -17.10 -2.30 2.12
C GLN A 101 -17.21 -3.23 0.91
N LYS A 102 -17.63 -2.72 -0.25
CA LYS A 102 -17.67 -3.50 -1.50
C LYS A 102 -16.28 -4.02 -1.89
N LYS A 103 -15.25 -3.17 -1.84
CA LYS A 103 -13.85 -3.57 -2.14
C LYS A 103 -13.31 -4.57 -1.12
N LYS A 104 -13.56 -4.35 0.16
CA LYS A 104 -13.18 -5.26 1.25
C LYS A 104 -13.80 -6.64 1.07
N GLN A 105 -15.10 -6.70 0.78
CA GLN A 105 -15.80 -7.96 0.53
C GLN A 105 -15.23 -8.69 -0.69
N ALA A 106 -14.96 -7.97 -1.79
CA ALA A 106 -14.32 -8.54 -2.98
C ALA A 106 -12.92 -9.11 -2.68
N SER A 107 -12.12 -8.37 -1.89
CA SER A 107 -10.79 -8.81 -1.45
C SER A 107 -10.85 -10.05 -0.54
N LEU A 108 -11.79 -10.09 0.40
CA LEU A 108 -11.98 -11.24 1.29
C LEU A 108 -12.43 -12.49 0.50
N GLN A 109 -13.33 -12.33 -0.46
CA GLN A 109 -13.73 -13.42 -1.35
C GLN A 109 -12.55 -13.91 -2.19
N ALA A 110 -11.73 -13.01 -2.74
CA ALA A 110 -10.53 -13.39 -3.48
C ALA A 110 -9.54 -14.14 -2.58
N GLY A 111 -9.31 -13.67 -1.35
CA GLY A 111 -8.46 -14.34 -0.37
C GLY A 111 -8.97 -15.74 0.00
N ARG A 112 -10.28 -15.92 0.20
CA ARG A 112 -10.89 -17.24 0.45
C ARG A 112 -10.69 -18.18 -0.73
N LEU A 113 -10.83 -17.70 -1.97
CA LEU A 113 -10.59 -18.51 -3.17
C LEU A 113 -9.11 -18.89 -3.30
N ALA A 114 -8.19 -17.94 -3.06
CA ALA A 114 -6.76 -18.20 -3.09
C ALA A 114 -6.34 -19.20 -2.00
N ALA A 115 -6.90 -19.10 -0.79
CA ALA A 115 -6.65 -20.05 0.28
C ALA A 115 -7.14 -21.46 -0.07
N ARG A 116 -8.34 -21.59 -0.66
CA ARG A 116 -8.86 -22.88 -1.13
C ARG A 116 -8.03 -23.47 -2.26
N PHE A 117 -7.60 -22.63 -3.20
CA PHE A 117 -6.69 -23.06 -4.26
C PHE A 117 -5.34 -23.54 -3.71
N LYS A 118 -4.75 -22.80 -2.75
CA LYS A 118 -3.53 -23.23 -2.06
C LYS A 118 -3.72 -24.56 -1.32
N ALA A 119 -4.84 -24.73 -0.62
CA ALA A 119 -5.16 -25.98 0.06
C ALA A 119 -5.26 -27.16 -0.91
N LEU A 120 -5.84 -26.94 -2.10
CA LEU A 120 -5.86 -27.94 -3.18
C LEU A 120 -4.44 -28.29 -3.66
N LEU A 121 -3.55 -27.31 -3.83
CA LEU A 121 -2.15 -27.58 -4.19
C LEU A 121 -1.42 -28.42 -3.13
N GLN A 122 -1.79 -28.23 -1.86
CA GLN A 122 -1.20 -28.92 -0.71
C GLN A 122 -1.90 -30.23 -0.37
N SER A 123 -3.01 -30.59 -1.03
CA SER A 123 -3.75 -31.79 -0.70
C SER A 123 -2.95 -33.06 -1.05
N ARG A 124 -3.29 -34.15 -0.37
CA ARG A 124 -2.78 -35.48 -0.72
C ARG A 124 -3.37 -35.92 -2.08
N PRO A 125 -2.70 -36.80 -2.83
CA PRO A 125 -3.22 -37.29 -4.11
C PRO A 125 -4.62 -37.90 -4.01
N ALA A 126 -4.89 -38.67 -2.96
CA ALA A 126 -6.20 -39.28 -2.72
C ALA A 126 -7.36 -38.26 -2.60
N ASP A 127 -7.07 -37.07 -2.07
CA ASP A 127 -8.08 -36.03 -1.80
C ASP A 127 -8.19 -35.01 -2.94
N PHE A 128 -7.23 -35.00 -3.88
CA PHE A 128 -7.08 -33.95 -4.87
C PHE A 128 -8.24 -33.92 -5.87
N ALA A 129 -8.67 -35.08 -6.38
CA ALA A 129 -9.76 -35.16 -7.36
C ALA A 129 -11.07 -34.59 -6.79
N THR A 130 -11.43 -35.01 -5.57
CA THR A 130 -12.61 -34.53 -4.85
C THR A 130 -12.50 -33.03 -4.54
N GLY A 131 -11.34 -32.58 -4.04
CA GLY A 131 -11.08 -31.17 -3.76
C GLY A 131 -11.15 -30.28 -5.01
N LYS A 132 -10.65 -30.77 -6.16
CA LYS A 132 -10.70 -30.08 -7.45
C LYS A 132 -12.14 -29.92 -7.94
N ALA A 133 -12.94 -31.00 -7.91
CA ALA A 133 -14.35 -30.96 -8.32
C ALA A 133 -15.18 -29.99 -7.46
N GLN A 134 -14.96 -30.00 -6.15
CA GLN A 134 -15.58 -29.04 -5.23
C GLN A 134 -15.17 -27.61 -5.57
N LEU A 135 -13.87 -27.35 -5.73
CA LEU A 135 -13.35 -26.03 -6.07
C LEU A 135 -13.90 -25.53 -7.41
N ASP A 136 -13.96 -26.38 -8.44
CA ASP A 136 -14.54 -26.03 -9.74
C ASP A 136 -16.01 -25.62 -9.64
N THR A 137 -16.80 -26.30 -8.81
CA THR A 137 -18.20 -25.94 -8.53
C THR A 137 -18.31 -24.56 -7.89
N ILE A 138 -17.43 -24.27 -6.93
CA ILE A 138 -17.36 -22.96 -6.26
C ILE A 138 -16.94 -21.87 -7.25
N LEU A 139 -15.93 -22.13 -8.07
CA LEU A 139 -15.41 -21.20 -9.06
C LEU A 139 -16.46 -20.89 -10.13
N ALA A 140 -17.26 -21.86 -10.55
CA ALA A 140 -18.34 -21.68 -11.53
C ALA A 140 -19.46 -20.75 -11.02
N ARG A 141 -19.76 -20.78 -9.71
CA ARG A 141 -20.81 -19.95 -9.09
C ARG A 141 -20.29 -18.59 -8.60
N SER A 142 -18.98 -18.40 -8.53
CA SER A 142 -18.36 -17.19 -7.98
C SER A 142 -18.34 -16.04 -8.98
N LYS A 143 -18.84 -14.87 -8.55
CA LYS A 143 -18.77 -13.62 -9.32
C LYS A 143 -17.43 -12.89 -9.17
N ASN A 144 -16.46 -13.48 -8.46
CA ASN A 144 -15.17 -12.84 -8.21
C ASN A 144 -14.28 -12.87 -9.46
N VAL A 145 -13.54 -11.80 -9.73
CA VAL A 145 -12.64 -11.66 -10.89
C VAL A 145 -11.54 -12.73 -10.92
N LEU A 146 -11.13 -13.24 -9.74
CA LEU A 146 -10.13 -14.30 -9.64
C LEU A 146 -10.68 -15.68 -10.06
N ALA A 147 -11.99 -15.91 -9.91
CA ALA A 147 -12.61 -17.20 -10.16
C ALA A 147 -12.44 -17.73 -11.60
N PRO A 148 -12.73 -16.96 -12.67
CA PRO A 148 -12.52 -17.42 -14.04
C PRO A 148 -11.03 -17.67 -14.35
N LYS A 149 -10.12 -16.91 -13.73
CA LYS A 149 -8.66 -17.09 -13.91
C LYS A 149 -8.19 -18.41 -13.32
N LEU A 150 -8.60 -18.71 -12.08
CA LEU A 150 -8.28 -19.99 -11.43
C LEU A 150 -8.89 -21.17 -12.17
N ARG A 151 -10.14 -21.04 -12.63
CA ARG A 151 -10.81 -22.09 -13.41
C ARG A 151 -10.12 -22.33 -14.74
N LYS A 152 -9.67 -21.27 -15.43
CA LYS A 152 -8.86 -21.39 -16.65
C LYS A 152 -7.55 -22.11 -16.34
N PHE A 153 -6.83 -21.68 -15.31
CA PHE A 153 -5.56 -22.29 -14.90
C PHE A 153 -5.68 -23.80 -14.61
N LEU A 154 -6.69 -24.21 -13.83
CA LEU A 154 -6.96 -25.61 -13.52
C LEU A 154 -7.29 -26.48 -14.75
N LYS A 155 -7.81 -25.86 -15.82
CA LYS A 155 -8.14 -26.54 -17.08
C LYS A 155 -7.00 -26.54 -18.08
N THR A 156 -6.23 -25.45 -18.16
CA THR A 156 -5.17 -25.29 -19.16
C THR A 156 -3.86 -25.94 -18.75
N HIS A 157 -3.68 -26.22 -17.46
CA HIS A 157 -2.44 -26.79 -16.93
C HIS A 157 -2.66 -28.09 -16.13
N PRO A 158 -3.33 -29.11 -16.68
CA PRO A 158 -3.49 -30.40 -16.00
C PRO A 158 -2.15 -31.05 -15.62
N GLU A 159 -1.10 -30.83 -16.41
CA GLU A 159 0.26 -31.35 -16.22
C GLU A 159 0.90 -30.91 -14.91
N LEU A 160 0.59 -29.70 -14.42
CA LEU A 160 1.10 -29.19 -13.14
C LEU A 160 0.53 -29.96 -11.93
N PHE A 161 -0.49 -30.79 -12.15
CA PHE A 161 -1.16 -31.59 -11.14
C PHE A 161 -0.97 -33.09 -11.34
N ALA A 162 -0.10 -33.51 -12.27
CA ALA A 162 0.15 -34.92 -12.56
C ALA A 162 0.50 -35.70 -11.27
N THR A 163 1.37 -35.15 -10.41
CA THR A 163 1.79 -35.73 -9.11
C THR A 163 0.69 -35.87 -8.06
N LYS A 164 -0.51 -35.37 -8.36
CA LYS A 164 -1.67 -35.36 -7.45
C LYS A 164 -2.79 -36.29 -7.92
N VAL A 165 -2.61 -37.01 -9.02
CA VAL A 165 -3.55 -38.03 -9.50
C VAL A 165 -3.05 -39.41 -9.00
N PRO A 166 -3.91 -40.27 -8.44
CA PRO A 166 -3.52 -41.58 -7.92
C PRO A 166 -3.13 -42.64 -8.97
N ASP A 167 -2.84 -42.23 -10.21
CA ASP A 167 -2.42 -43.07 -11.33
C ASP A 167 -1.32 -42.34 -12.13
N LEU A 168 -0.20 -42.05 -11.46
CA LEU A 168 0.93 -41.36 -12.07
C LEU A 168 1.49 -42.15 -13.27
N ASP A 169 1.46 -43.48 -13.17
CA ASP A 169 1.99 -44.40 -14.18
C ASP A 169 1.09 -44.50 -15.42
N ALA A 170 -0.21 -44.19 -15.31
CA ALA A 170 -1.12 -44.15 -16.46
C ALA A 170 -1.02 -42.84 -17.26
N LEU A 171 -0.62 -41.73 -16.61
CA LEU A 171 -0.43 -40.41 -17.24
C LEU A 171 1.03 -40.17 -17.67
N CYS A 172 1.99 -40.76 -16.96
CA CYS A 172 3.42 -40.69 -17.23
C CYS A 172 4.03 -42.10 -16.99
N PRO A 173 3.89 -43.04 -17.95
CA PRO A 173 4.49 -44.36 -17.79
C PRO A 173 6.01 -44.23 -17.56
N PRO A 174 6.60 -45.05 -16.67
CA PRO A 174 8.02 -45.00 -16.38
C PRO A 174 8.80 -45.56 -17.58
N ALA A 175 8.95 -44.74 -18.62
CA ALA A 175 9.91 -44.99 -19.66
C ALA A 175 11.30 -44.59 -19.16
N ALA A 176 12.34 -45.33 -19.57
CA ALA A 176 13.75 -44.92 -19.46
C ALA A 176 14.03 -43.50 -20.01
N ALA A 177 13.05 -42.90 -20.68
CA ALA A 177 12.99 -41.50 -21.03
C ALA A 177 12.97 -40.54 -19.83
N THR A 178 12.55 -40.90 -18.61
CA THR A 178 12.52 -39.93 -17.49
C THR A 178 13.90 -39.52 -17.00
N THR A 179 14.90 -40.40 -17.05
CA THR A 179 16.30 -40.05 -16.77
C THR A 179 16.88 -39.15 -17.88
N ASN A 180 16.62 -39.48 -19.15
CA ASN A 180 17.04 -38.69 -20.31
C ASN A 180 16.25 -37.38 -20.48
N ILE A 181 15.03 -37.29 -19.95
CA ILE A 181 14.19 -36.08 -19.92
C ILE A 181 14.60 -35.21 -18.75
N ILE A 182 15.01 -35.75 -17.60
CA ILE A 182 15.60 -34.95 -16.52
C ILE A 182 16.96 -34.40 -16.98
N GLU A 183 17.81 -35.22 -17.61
CA GLU A 183 19.03 -34.75 -18.30
C GLU A 183 18.71 -33.82 -19.47
N GLY A 184 17.61 -34.03 -20.17
CA GLY A 184 17.09 -33.18 -21.23
C GLY A 184 16.52 -31.87 -20.72
N ILE A 185 15.96 -31.81 -19.50
CA ILE A 185 15.51 -30.60 -18.82
C ILE A 185 16.73 -29.81 -18.33
N PHE A 186 17.75 -30.46 -17.79
CA PHE A 186 19.06 -29.83 -17.54
C PHE A 186 19.75 -29.39 -18.84
N GLY A 187 19.56 -30.16 -19.92
CA GLY A 187 20.00 -29.87 -21.28
C GLY A 187 19.23 -28.74 -21.96
N LEU A 188 17.96 -28.51 -21.63
CA LEU A 188 17.07 -27.41 -22.07
C LEU A 188 17.29 -26.15 -21.23
N LEU A 189 17.59 -26.32 -19.94
CA LEU A 189 18.03 -25.25 -19.06
C LEU A 189 19.42 -24.74 -19.46
N ARG A 190 20.28 -25.56 -20.08
CA ARG A 190 21.60 -25.12 -20.59
C ARG A 190 21.52 -24.00 -21.64
N PRO A 191 20.68 -24.09 -22.68
CA PRO A 191 20.38 -22.98 -23.60
C PRO A 191 19.70 -21.80 -22.92
N LEU A 192 18.83 -22.02 -21.91
CA LEU A 192 18.23 -20.93 -21.12
C LEU A 192 19.27 -20.22 -20.25
N LEU A 193 20.25 -20.94 -19.70
CA LEU A 193 21.41 -20.41 -18.99
C LEU A 193 22.42 -19.75 -19.95
N ARG A 194 22.49 -20.20 -21.21
CA ARG A 194 23.22 -19.52 -22.31
C ARG A 194 22.49 -18.26 -22.80
N LYS A 195 21.18 -18.27 -22.94
CA LYS A 195 20.32 -17.11 -23.29
C LYS A 195 20.16 -16.13 -22.13
N ALA A 196 20.32 -16.60 -20.90
CA ALA A 196 20.48 -15.81 -19.69
C ALA A 196 21.75 -14.95 -19.65
N ARG A 197 22.76 -15.24 -20.49
CA ARG A 197 23.83 -14.26 -20.76
C ARG A 197 23.29 -12.96 -21.39
N HIS A 198 22.03 -12.93 -21.85
CA HIS A 198 21.41 -11.76 -22.47
C HIS A 198 20.25 -11.19 -21.63
N PHE A 199 19.94 -11.75 -20.45
CA PHE A 199 19.01 -11.13 -19.50
C PHE A 199 19.70 -9.95 -18.80
N GLY A 200 19.81 -8.82 -19.52
CA GLY A 200 20.18 -7.49 -19.04
C GLY A 200 21.51 -7.40 -18.28
N ALA A 201 22.42 -6.54 -18.73
CA ALA A 201 23.68 -6.22 -18.02
C ALA A 201 23.44 -5.44 -16.70
N THR A 202 22.49 -5.89 -15.87
CA THR A 202 22.19 -5.35 -14.57
C THR A 202 22.99 -6.13 -13.52
N PRO A 203 23.63 -5.44 -12.56
CA PRO A 203 24.44 -6.10 -11.52
C PRO A 203 23.67 -7.17 -10.72
N ALA A 204 22.37 -6.99 -10.53
CA ALA A 204 21.52 -7.93 -9.79
C ALA A 204 21.31 -9.27 -10.52
N ALA A 205 21.10 -9.23 -11.84
CA ALA A 205 20.96 -10.44 -12.64
C ALA A 205 22.28 -11.24 -12.66
N ALA A 206 23.41 -10.55 -12.83
CA ALA A 206 24.74 -11.17 -12.78
C ALA A 206 25.01 -11.88 -11.44
N ALA A 207 24.68 -11.23 -10.32
CA ALA A 207 24.85 -11.81 -8.99
C ALA A 207 23.99 -13.07 -8.78
N LEU A 208 22.73 -13.06 -9.24
CA LEU A 208 21.85 -14.23 -9.15
C LEU A 208 22.37 -15.40 -9.99
N PHE A 209 22.93 -15.14 -11.17
CA PHE A 209 23.54 -16.19 -12.00
C PHE A 209 24.79 -16.80 -11.36
N GLU A 210 25.62 -15.99 -10.74
CA GLU A 210 26.80 -16.50 -10.01
C GLU A 210 26.40 -17.38 -8.81
N ILE A 211 25.35 -17.01 -8.07
CA ILE A 211 24.83 -17.83 -6.97
C ILE A 211 24.30 -19.18 -7.49
N VAL A 212 23.55 -19.18 -8.60
CA VAL A 212 23.02 -20.42 -9.20
C VAL A 212 24.15 -21.30 -9.72
N ARG A 213 25.18 -20.71 -10.33
CA ARG A 213 26.37 -21.43 -10.81
C ARG A 213 27.15 -22.05 -9.65
N LEU A 214 27.33 -21.31 -8.57
CA LEU A 214 27.99 -21.79 -7.36
C LEU A 214 27.22 -22.96 -6.73
N ARG A 215 25.90 -22.82 -6.59
CA ARG A 215 25.01 -23.90 -6.12
C ARG A 215 25.16 -25.16 -6.98
N HIS A 216 25.12 -25.02 -8.30
CA HIS A 216 25.25 -26.16 -9.20
C HIS A 216 26.58 -26.89 -9.05
N ASN A 217 27.68 -26.15 -8.87
CA ASN A 217 29.01 -26.76 -8.80
C ASN A 217 29.33 -27.40 -7.45
N LEU A 218 28.77 -26.89 -6.36
CA LEU A 218 29.09 -27.32 -4.99
C LEU A 218 28.01 -28.20 -4.35
N THR A 219 26.84 -28.37 -4.99
CA THR A 219 25.79 -29.24 -4.46
C THR A 219 25.80 -30.57 -5.23
N PRO A 220 25.98 -31.73 -4.56
CA PRO A 220 25.86 -33.01 -5.23
C PRO A 220 24.40 -33.21 -5.67
N PRO A 221 24.15 -33.93 -6.77
CA PRO A 221 22.79 -34.16 -7.21
C PRO A 221 22.05 -35.00 -6.18
N TYR A 222 20.76 -34.68 -5.98
CA TYR A 222 19.93 -35.32 -4.98
C TYR A 222 19.72 -36.83 -5.24
N THR A 223 19.87 -37.28 -6.49
CA THR A 223 19.72 -38.68 -6.91
C THR A 223 20.69 -39.04 -8.04
N GLY A 224 20.88 -40.34 -8.27
CA GLY A 224 21.71 -40.88 -9.36
C GLY A 224 23.05 -41.47 -8.90
N PRO A 225 23.82 -42.08 -9.83
CA PRO A 225 25.03 -42.85 -9.52
C PRO A 225 26.16 -42.02 -8.91
N ASN A 226 26.04 -40.70 -8.92
CA ASN A 226 27.03 -39.76 -8.42
C ASN A 226 26.42 -38.77 -7.39
N ASN A 227 25.39 -39.20 -6.64
CA ASN A 227 24.74 -38.39 -5.60
C ASN A 227 25.63 -38.06 -4.39
N GLY A 228 26.78 -38.73 -4.27
CA GLY A 228 27.80 -38.44 -3.25
C GLY A 228 28.91 -37.48 -3.71
N THR A 229 28.93 -37.08 -4.99
CA THR A 229 30.02 -36.25 -5.55
C THR A 229 29.48 -35.04 -6.30
N THR A 230 30.02 -33.87 -5.96
CA THR A 230 29.66 -32.61 -6.60
C THR A 230 30.17 -32.57 -8.06
N PRO A 231 29.54 -31.79 -8.95
CA PRO A 231 30.05 -31.64 -10.31
C PRO A 231 31.50 -31.12 -10.39
N LEU A 232 31.94 -30.34 -9.40
CA LEU A 232 33.31 -29.83 -9.29
C LEU A 232 34.31 -30.95 -8.96
N GLU A 233 33.97 -31.83 -8.00
CA GLU A 233 34.83 -32.95 -7.60
C GLU A 233 34.97 -33.98 -8.71
N ARG A 234 33.94 -34.17 -9.55
CA ARG A 234 33.99 -35.07 -10.71
C ARG A 234 35.02 -34.67 -11.76
N VAL A 235 35.34 -33.38 -11.84
CA VAL A 235 36.41 -32.88 -12.72
C VAL A 235 37.76 -32.77 -12.00
N GLY A 236 37.89 -33.41 -10.83
CA GLY A 236 39.11 -33.45 -10.02
C GLY A 236 39.33 -32.20 -9.18
N VAL A 237 38.42 -31.23 -9.18
CA VAL A 237 38.60 -29.97 -8.44
C VAL A 237 37.89 -30.06 -7.10
N HIS A 238 38.67 -30.00 -6.02
CA HIS A 238 38.13 -30.14 -4.67
C HIS A 238 37.88 -28.74 -4.08
N SER A 239 36.63 -28.46 -3.73
CA SER A 239 36.26 -27.22 -3.05
C SER A 239 36.80 -27.20 -1.63
N ARG A 240 37.18 -26.02 -1.14
CA ARG A 240 37.49 -25.81 0.29
C ARG A 240 36.25 -25.60 1.15
N TYR A 241 35.08 -25.49 0.53
CA TYR A 241 33.77 -25.25 1.16
C TYR A 241 32.91 -26.51 1.06
N ALA A 242 32.17 -26.83 2.12
CA ALA A 242 31.33 -28.03 2.18
C ALA A 242 30.09 -27.91 1.29
N ASP A 243 29.53 -26.71 1.16
CA ASP A 243 28.43 -26.42 0.25
C ASP A 243 28.50 -24.98 -0.33
N TYR A 244 27.48 -24.60 -1.09
CA TYR A 244 27.40 -23.27 -1.68
C TYR A 244 27.08 -22.15 -0.67
N LEU A 245 26.49 -22.47 0.49
CA LEU A 245 26.21 -21.50 1.54
C LEU A 245 27.48 -21.15 2.29
N ASP A 246 28.34 -22.14 2.58
CA ASP A 246 29.67 -21.95 3.14
C ASP A 246 30.56 -21.12 2.21
N ALA A 247 30.43 -21.30 0.89
CA ALA A 247 31.15 -20.50 -0.08
C ALA A 247 30.68 -19.03 -0.14
N LEU A 248 29.38 -18.77 0.11
CA LEU A 248 28.81 -17.42 0.16
C LEU A 248 29.03 -16.73 1.51
N PHE A 249 29.02 -17.51 2.60
CA PHE A 249 29.07 -17.05 3.98
C PHE A 249 30.09 -17.90 4.78
N PRO A 250 31.39 -17.76 4.49
CA PRO A 250 32.40 -18.61 5.10
C PRO A 250 32.38 -18.49 6.64
N PRO A 251 32.24 -19.60 7.38
CA PRO A 251 31.97 -19.58 8.83
C PRO A 251 33.09 -18.94 9.67
N ASN A 252 34.28 -18.73 9.12
CA ASN A 252 35.45 -18.22 9.85
C ASN A 252 35.95 -16.84 9.40
N GLY A 253 35.13 -16.02 8.74
CA GLY A 253 35.52 -14.63 8.39
C GLY A 253 36.77 -14.52 7.52
N ILE A 254 37.24 -15.63 6.94
CA ILE A 254 38.32 -15.65 5.95
C ILE A 254 37.83 -14.77 4.81
N LYS A 255 38.54 -13.66 4.58
CA LYS A 255 38.28 -12.72 3.49
C LYS A 255 38.39 -13.46 2.16
N SER A 256 37.31 -14.11 1.72
CA SER A 256 37.20 -14.61 0.37
C SER A 256 37.22 -13.40 -0.56
N GLU A 257 37.84 -13.55 -1.73
CA GLU A 257 37.81 -12.50 -2.76
C GLU A 257 36.37 -12.12 -3.15
N CYS A 258 35.39 -13.01 -2.90
CA CYS A 258 33.96 -12.76 -3.01
C CYS A 258 33.41 -11.79 -1.93
N GLY A 259 34.01 -11.75 -0.73
CA GLY A 259 33.68 -10.78 0.32
C GLY A 259 34.15 -9.35 0.02
N ARG A 260 35.15 -9.16 -0.86
CA ARG A 260 35.52 -7.83 -1.40
C ARG A 260 34.42 -7.27 -2.30
N SER A 261 33.79 -8.10 -3.13
CA SER A 261 32.68 -7.67 -4.00
C SER A 261 31.45 -7.20 -3.22
N VAL A 262 31.13 -7.83 -2.08
CA VAL A 262 29.99 -7.42 -1.23
C VAL A 262 30.27 -6.11 -0.49
N LYS A 263 31.50 -5.90 0.03
CA LYS A 263 31.88 -4.61 0.67
C LYS A 263 31.98 -3.44 -0.32
N VAL A 264 32.40 -3.70 -1.57
CA VAL A 264 32.36 -2.70 -2.65
C VAL A 264 30.92 -2.36 -3.05
N PHE A 265 29.97 -3.28 -2.85
CA PHE A 265 28.54 -3.07 -3.10
C PHE A 265 27.89 -2.17 -2.03
N GLU A 266 28.21 -2.35 -0.75
CA GLU A 266 27.74 -1.47 0.33
C GLU A 266 28.25 -0.02 0.17
N GLN A 267 29.54 0.17 -0.17
CA GLN A 267 30.10 1.52 -0.34
C GLN A 267 29.54 2.26 -1.56
N LYS A 268 29.22 1.57 -2.66
CA LYS A 268 28.65 2.20 -3.86
C LYS A 268 27.16 2.54 -3.75
N ILE A 269 26.39 1.83 -2.92
CA ILE A 269 24.99 2.17 -2.65
C ILE A 269 24.90 3.41 -1.75
N ILE A 270 25.80 3.53 -0.77
CA ILE A 270 25.84 4.71 0.13
C ILE A 270 26.27 5.97 -0.64
N GLN A 271 27.16 5.87 -1.64
CA GLN A 271 27.62 7.01 -2.44
C GLN A 271 26.73 7.39 -3.64
N ARG A 272 25.65 6.65 -3.93
CA ARG A 272 24.74 6.91 -5.07
C ARG A 272 23.31 7.28 -4.66
N ILE A 273 23.11 7.76 -3.44
CA ILE A 273 21.90 8.53 -3.09
C ILE A 273 22.21 10.01 -3.36
N PRO A 274 21.83 10.59 -4.51
CA PRO A 274 21.85 12.04 -4.66
C PRO A 274 20.73 12.64 -3.82
N GLY A 275 21.08 13.41 -2.80
CA GLY A 275 20.16 14.37 -2.18
C GLY A 275 20.11 14.42 -0.66
N SER A 276 21.21 14.71 0.02
CA SER A 276 21.15 15.41 1.32
C SER A 276 22.30 16.41 1.44
N HIS A 277 22.26 17.47 0.64
CA HIS A 277 23.02 18.68 0.96
C HIS A 277 22.14 19.58 1.83
N THR A 278 22.35 19.50 3.14
CA THR A 278 22.17 20.63 4.04
C THR A 278 23.31 21.62 3.78
N GLY A 279 22.96 22.81 3.31
CA GLY A 279 23.46 24.07 3.86
C GLY A 279 24.83 24.62 3.42
N ILE A 280 24.72 25.83 2.86
CA ILE A 280 25.47 27.05 3.25
C ILE A 280 26.76 27.40 2.47
N SER A 281 26.75 28.65 1.96
CA SER A 281 27.91 29.56 1.75
C SER A 281 28.83 29.22 0.58
N THR A 282 29.34 30.12 -0.26
CA THR A 282 29.37 31.58 -0.42
C THR A 282 30.05 31.83 -1.78
N GLY A 283 29.91 33.02 -2.36
CA GLY A 283 31.01 33.59 -3.13
C GLY A 283 30.76 33.83 -4.62
N ILE A 284 30.30 35.05 -4.90
CA ILE A 284 30.96 36.04 -5.77
C ILE A 284 31.10 35.70 -7.28
N ALA A 285 30.55 36.63 -8.07
CA ALA A 285 30.61 36.82 -9.53
C ALA A 285 32.06 37.10 -10.06
N PRO A 286 32.34 37.57 -11.29
CA PRO A 286 31.48 37.87 -12.46
C PRO A 286 32.09 37.45 -13.83
N ALA A 287 31.38 37.76 -14.94
CA ALA A 287 31.85 38.46 -16.14
C ALA A 287 31.14 37.96 -17.42
N GLY A 288 30.41 38.85 -18.08
CA GLY A 288 29.65 38.64 -19.31
C GLY A 288 28.45 39.57 -19.36
#